data_AF-A0A356X6R3-F1
#
_entry.id   AF-A0A356X6R3-F1
#
_cell.length_a   1.000
_cell.length_b   1.000
_cell.length_c   1.000
_cell.angle_alpha   90.00
_cell.angle_beta   90.00
_cell.angle_gamma   90.00
#
_symmetry.space_group_name_H-M   'P 1'
#
loop_
_entity.id
_entity.type
_entity.pdbx_description
1 polymer ?
#
loop_
_entity_poly.entity_id
_entity_poly.type
_entity_poly.pdbx_seq_one_letter_code
_entity_poly.pdbx_strand_id
1 'polypeptide(L)'
;RYLKKEMIGLPWTGVFADPRRRSVFELLRKTDWHENHSRHVANMALTIFDALEDELELTPNDRELLEYASYLHDIGYYISHSKHHKHALYIIRHSDLKGFKENEIEIIANVARYHRRSTPKKRHGEYWKM
;
A
#
# COMPACT_ATOMS: atom_id res chain seq x y z
N ARG A 1 14.81 -24.05 -2.12
CA ARG A 1 15.99 -24.22 -3.02
C ARG A 1 15.53 -23.67 -4.36
N TYR A 2 15.56 -22.36 -4.61
CA TYR A 2 16.74 -21.56 -4.93
C TYR A 2 16.65 -20.16 -4.29
N LEU A 3 17.63 -19.84 -3.45
CA LEU A 3 17.98 -18.48 -3.09
C LEU A 3 19.21 -18.10 -3.91
N LYS A 4 19.21 -16.88 -4.44
CA LYS A 4 20.32 -16.13 -5.08
C LYS A 4 20.56 -16.33 -6.58
N LYS A 5 19.97 -15.39 -7.34
CA LYS A 5 20.49 -14.68 -8.53
C LYS A 5 19.27 -13.90 -9.04
N GLU A 6 18.92 -12.76 -8.44
CA GLU A 6 19.22 -11.46 -9.03
C GLU A 6 18.81 -10.38 -8.02
N MET A 7 19.74 -9.96 -7.15
CA MET A 7 19.56 -8.75 -6.35
C MET A 7 19.98 -7.53 -7.17
N ILE A 8 19.20 -7.20 -8.20
CA ILE A 8 19.46 -6.05 -9.05
C ILE A 8 19.12 -4.76 -8.27
N GLY A 9 20.15 -4.09 -7.76
CA GLY A 9 20.29 -2.64 -7.95
C GLY A 9 19.71 -1.66 -6.92
N LEU A 10 19.30 -2.07 -5.70
CA LEU A 10 18.93 -1.09 -4.67
C LEU A 10 19.77 -1.25 -3.40
N PRO A 11 20.21 -0.15 -2.76
CA PRO A 11 21.15 -0.24 -1.65
C PRO A 11 20.44 -0.86 -0.44
N TRP A 12 21.12 -1.80 0.21
CA TRP A 12 20.69 -2.51 1.40
C TRP A 12 20.22 -1.55 2.49
N THR A 13 18.94 -1.62 2.85
CA THR A 13 18.27 -1.27 4.13
C THR A 13 18.68 -0.02 4.94
N GLY A 14 19.57 0.85 4.42
CA GLY A 14 20.14 2.01 5.10
C GLY A 14 19.88 3.35 4.43
N VAL A 15 19.11 3.39 3.33
CA VAL A 15 18.92 4.62 2.52
C VAL A 15 17.67 5.42 2.89
N PHE A 16 16.67 4.78 3.50
CA PHE A 16 15.49 5.50 3.99
C PHE A 16 15.69 5.78 5.48
N ALA A 17 15.96 7.04 5.84
CA ALA A 17 15.99 7.48 7.23
C ALA A 17 14.62 7.25 7.92
N ASP A 18 13.54 7.40 7.15
CA ASP A 18 12.18 7.20 7.62
C ASP A 18 11.81 5.69 7.75
N PRO A 19 11.45 5.22 8.96
CA PRO A 19 11.01 3.83 9.18
C PRO A 19 9.71 3.46 8.45
N ARG A 20 8.80 4.42 8.21
CA ARG A 20 7.53 4.18 7.49
C ARG A 20 7.82 3.77 6.05
N ARG A 21 8.52 4.64 5.32
CA ARG A 21 8.97 4.34 3.96
C ARG A 21 9.78 3.06 3.88
N ARG A 22 10.70 2.83 4.82
CA ARG A 22 11.53 1.62 4.82
C ARG A 22 10.68 0.35 4.91
N SER A 23 9.73 0.29 5.85
CA SER A 23 8.91 -0.90 6.08
C SER A 23 7.99 -1.21 4.89
N VAL A 24 7.41 -0.18 4.26
CA VAL A 24 6.60 -0.33 3.04
C VAL A 24 7.44 -0.91 1.91
N PHE A 25 8.61 -0.33 1.62
CA PHE A 25 9.47 -0.81 0.52
C PHE A 25 10.05 -2.21 0.78
N GLU A 26 10.27 -2.59 2.03
CA GLU A 26 10.62 -3.97 2.37
C GLU A 26 9.48 -4.94 2.08
N LEU A 27 8.23 -4.58 2.38
CA LEU A 27 7.05 -5.40 2.06
C LEU A 27 6.85 -5.54 0.54
N LEU A 28 7.01 -4.45 -0.20
CA LEU A 28 6.92 -4.44 -1.67
C LEU A 28 7.95 -5.41 -2.30
N ARG A 29 9.18 -5.40 -1.80
CA ARG A 29 10.23 -6.33 -2.25
C ARG A 29 9.91 -7.79 -1.89
N LYS A 30 9.36 -8.04 -0.70
CA LYS A 30 8.97 -9.40 -0.26
C LYS A 30 7.84 -9.99 -1.08
N THR A 31 7.03 -9.14 -1.73
CA THR A 31 5.83 -9.54 -2.47
C THR A 31 6.00 -9.47 -3.98
N ASP A 32 7.22 -9.24 -4.47
CA ASP A 32 7.55 -9.14 -5.90
C ASP A 32 6.61 -8.16 -6.64
N TRP A 33 6.45 -6.97 -6.05
CA TRP A 33 5.49 -5.97 -6.55
C TRP A 33 5.78 -5.52 -7.99
N HIS A 34 4.74 -5.11 -8.70
CA HIS A 34 4.85 -4.63 -10.07
C HIS A 34 5.24 -3.15 -10.11
N GLU A 35 6.51 -2.85 -9.81
CA GLU A 35 7.04 -1.51 -9.53
C GLU A 35 6.58 -0.41 -10.51
N ASN A 36 6.76 -0.61 -11.82
CA ASN A 36 6.38 0.39 -12.82
C ASN A 36 4.87 0.71 -12.80
N HIS A 37 4.03 -0.31 -12.57
CA HIS A 37 2.59 -0.15 -12.52
C HIS A 37 2.18 0.59 -11.24
N SER A 38 2.65 0.11 -10.10
CA SER A 38 2.37 0.71 -8.79
C SER A 38 2.84 2.17 -8.70
N ARG A 39 4.00 2.51 -9.27
CA ARG A 39 4.47 3.90 -9.35
C ARG A 39 3.59 4.78 -10.23
N HIS A 40 3.16 4.27 -11.37
CA HIS A 40 2.26 5.00 -12.25
C HIS A 40 0.92 5.29 -11.57
N VAL A 41 0.32 4.28 -10.91
CA VAL A 41 -0.92 4.43 -10.14
C VAL A 41 -0.75 5.43 -9.00
N ALA A 42 0.34 5.36 -8.23
CA ALA A 42 0.62 6.31 -7.16
C ALA A 42 0.73 7.75 -7.68
N ASN A 43 1.46 7.97 -8.79
CA ASN A 43 1.56 9.31 -9.38
C ASN A 43 0.19 9.86 -9.80
N MET A 44 -0.66 9.03 -10.42
CA MET A 44 -2.02 9.45 -10.79
C MET A 44 -2.88 9.77 -9.57
N ALA A 45 -2.86 8.89 -8.56
CA ALA A 45 -3.63 9.07 -7.34
C ALA A 45 -3.23 10.36 -6.60
N LEU A 46 -1.92 10.61 -6.48
CA LEU A 46 -1.40 11.83 -5.86
C LEU A 46 -1.68 13.08 -6.67
N THR A 47 -1.66 13.01 -8.01
CA THR A 47 -2.05 14.16 -8.85
C THR A 47 -3.50 14.57 -8.60
N ILE A 48 -4.40 13.60 -8.44
CA ILE A 48 -5.82 13.87 -8.13
C ILE A 48 -5.95 14.38 -6.69
N PHE A 49 -5.22 13.80 -5.75
CA PHE A 49 -5.21 14.24 -4.35
C PHE A 49 -4.78 15.71 -4.23
N ASP A 50 -3.65 16.07 -4.84
CA ASP A 50 -3.07 17.41 -4.77
C ASP A 50 -4.02 18.46 -5.39
N ALA A 51 -4.83 18.07 -6.37
CA ALA A 51 -5.84 18.94 -6.96
C ALA A 51 -7.09 19.15 -6.08
N LEU A 52 -7.29 18.33 -5.06
CA LEU A 52 -8.48 18.32 -4.20
C LEU A 52 -8.15 18.56 -2.71
N GLU A 53 -6.87 18.74 -2.35
CA GLU A 53 -6.43 18.75 -0.96
C GLU A 53 -7.06 19.88 -0.15
N ASP A 54 -7.14 21.08 -0.72
CA ASP A 54 -7.74 22.26 -0.06
C ASP A 54 -9.27 22.11 0.09
N GLU A 55 -9.95 21.60 -0.94
CA GLU A 55 -11.42 21.47 -0.94
C GLU A 55 -11.90 20.40 0.05
N LEU A 56 -11.11 19.33 0.22
CA LEU A 56 -11.45 18.18 1.05
C LEU A 56 -10.79 18.23 2.45
N GLU A 57 -10.11 19.33 2.79
CA GLU A 57 -9.37 19.50 4.05
C GLU A 57 -8.37 18.36 4.32
N LEU A 58 -7.71 17.88 3.26
CA LEU A 58 -6.80 16.72 3.34
C LEU A 58 -5.43 17.13 3.88
N THR A 59 -4.82 16.25 4.67
CA THR A 59 -3.55 16.53 5.33
C THR A 59 -2.36 15.89 4.60
N PRO A 60 -1.13 16.35 4.86
CA PRO A 60 0.08 15.67 4.37
C PRO A 60 0.17 14.20 4.79
N ASN A 61 -0.41 13.83 5.94
CA ASN A 61 -0.46 12.44 6.37
C ASN A 61 -1.39 11.62 5.48
N ASP A 62 -2.56 12.15 5.11
CA ASP A 62 -3.50 11.46 4.20
C ASP A 62 -2.86 11.21 2.83
N ARG A 63 -2.08 12.19 2.35
CA ARG A 63 -1.31 12.08 1.11
C ARG A 63 -0.31 10.93 1.17
N GLU A 64 0.44 10.83 2.27
CA GLU A 64 1.42 9.76 2.48
C GLU A 64 0.74 8.38 2.57
N LEU A 65 -0.38 8.27 3.28
CA LEU A 65 -1.15 7.02 3.36
C LEU A 65 -1.67 6.59 1.98
N LEU A 66 -2.14 7.53 1.17
CA LEU A 66 -2.59 7.27 -0.20
C LEU A 66 -1.41 6.82 -1.09
N GLU A 67 -0.24 7.43 -0.97
CA GLU A 67 0.96 7.03 -1.70
C GLU A 67 1.29 5.55 -1.42
N TYR A 68 1.41 5.18 -0.14
CA TYR A 68 1.76 3.82 0.24
C TYR A 68 0.66 2.81 -0.10
N ALA A 69 -0.62 3.17 0.06
CA ALA A 69 -1.73 2.33 -0.38
C ALA A 69 -1.68 2.07 -1.90
N SER A 70 -1.34 3.10 -2.68
CA SER A 70 -1.19 3.00 -4.13
C SER A 70 0.00 2.13 -4.52
N TYR A 71 1.10 2.14 -3.76
CA TYR A 71 2.18 1.18 -4.01
C TYR A 71 1.76 -0.26 -3.70
N LEU A 72 1.03 -0.46 -2.60
CA LEU A 72 0.68 -1.76 -2.04
C LEU A 72 -0.57 -2.40 -2.66
N HIS A 73 -1.37 -1.69 -3.47
CA HIS A 73 -2.70 -2.12 -3.88
C HIS A 73 -2.76 -3.50 -4.56
N ASP A 74 -1.69 -3.88 -5.26
CA ASP A 74 -1.61 -5.08 -6.08
C ASP A 74 -0.74 -6.21 -5.47
N ILE A 75 -0.16 -6.03 -4.29
CA ILE A 75 0.70 -7.06 -3.66
C ILE A 75 -0.04 -8.37 -3.36
N GLY A 76 -1.38 -8.35 -3.36
CA GLY A 76 -2.20 -9.54 -3.24
C GLY A 76 -2.02 -10.55 -4.39
N TYR A 77 -1.47 -10.13 -5.53
CA TYR A 77 -1.09 -11.04 -6.62
C TYR A 77 -0.03 -12.07 -6.17
N TYR A 78 0.77 -11.76 -5.16
CA TYR A 78 1.70 -12.70 -4.53
C TYR A 78 1.01 -13.97 -4.00
N ILE A 79 -0.27 -13.87 -3.59
CA ILE A 79 -1.07 -15.02 -3.15
C ILE A 79 -1.87 -15.60 -4.32
N SER A 80 -2.63 -14.76 -5.03
CA SER A 80 -3.46 -15.19 -6.16
C SER A 80 -3.96 -14.01 -6.98
N HIS A 81 -4.12 -14.22 -8.29
CA HIS A 81 -4.87 -13.30 -9.16
C HIS A 81 -6.34 -13.19 -8.76
N SER A 82 -6.94 -14.29 -8.27
CA SER A 82 -8.32 -14.26 -7.81
C SER A 82 -8.40 -13.49 -6.50
N LYS A 83 -9.29 -12.49 -6.43
CA LYS A 83 -9.53 -11.69 -5.22
C LYS A 83 -8.27 -11.01 -4.67
N HIS A 84 -7.30 -10.67 -5.53
CA HIS A 84 -6.02 -10.07 -5.14
C HIS A 84 -6.16 -8.84 -4.21
N HIS A 85 -7.10 -7.93 -4.49
CA HIS A 85 -7.46 -6.81 -3.61
C HIS A 85 -7.79 -7.20 -2.15
N LYS A 86 -8.44 -8.36 -1.92
CA LYS A 86 -8.68 -8.87 -0.56
C LYS A 86 -7.41 -9.45 0.07
N HIS A 87 -6.56 -10.07 -0.74
CA HIS A 87 -5.25 -10.54 -0.31
C HIS A 87 -4.32 -9.37 0.04
N ALA A 88 -4.36 -8.27 -0.70
CA ALA A 88 -3.63 -7.04 -0.38
C ALA A 88 -4.03 -6.51 1.00
N LEU A 89 -5.34 -6.36 1.28
CA LEU A 89 -5.82 -6.00 2.64
C LEU A 89 -5.22 -6.93 3.71
N TYR A 90 -5.33 -8.25 3.49
CA TYR A 90 -4.87 -9.24 4.45
C TYR A 90 -3.37 -9.12 4.71
N ILE A 91 -2.56 -9.01 3.65
CA ILE A 91 -1.10 -8.86 3.75
C ILE A 91 -0.77 -7.58 4.50
N ILE A 92 -1.34 -6.43 4.13
CA ILE A 92 -1.02 -5.13 4.74
C ILE A 92 -1.33 -5.14 6.24
N ARG A 93 -2.52 -5.61 6.64
CA ARG A 93 -2.93 -5.67 8.06
C ARG A 93 -2.05 -6.54 8.93
N HIS A 94 -1.55 -7.65 8.37
CA HIS A 94 -0.75 -8.61 9.12
C HIS A 94 0.75 -8.45 8.84
N SER A 95 1.13 -7.37 8.15
CA SER A 95 2.52 -6.98 7.95
C SER A 95 2.95 -6.05 9.07
N ASP A 96 4.21 -6.19 9.47
CA ASP A 96 4.83 -5.37 10.50
C ASP A 96 5.31 -4.03 9.92
N LEU A 97 4.35 -3.17 9.52
CA LEU A 97 4.60 -1.83 8.97
C LEU A 97 5.07 -0.88 10.08
N LYS A 98 6.39 -0.79 10.25
CA LYS A 98 7.04 0.05 11.27
C LYS A 98 6.76 1.53 11.05
N GLY A 99 6.45 2.23 12.15
CA GLY A 99 6.25 3.68 12.17
C GLY A 99 4.82 4.13 11.87
N PHE A 100 3.91 3.20 11.59
CA PHE A 100 2.48 3.49 11.41
C PHE A 100 1.70 3.17 12.67
N LYS A 101 0.64 3.93 12.92
CA LYS A 101 -0.41 3.58 13.89
C LYS A 101 -1.35 2.53 13.30
N GLU A 102 -2.06 1.80 14.15
CA GLU A 102 -3.02 0.79 13.73
C GLU A 102 -4.08 1.34 12.76
N ASN A 103 -4.63 2.53 13.07
CA ASN A 103 -5.63 3.17 12.21
C ASN A 103 -5.06 3.59 10.84
N GLU A 104 -3.77 3.91 10.76
CA GLU A 104 -3.10 4.23 9.49
C GLU A 104 -2.90 2.98 8.63
N ILE A 105 -2.48 1.87 9.24
CA ILE A 105 -2.39 0.55 8.58
C ILE A 105 -3.76 0.17 8.03
N GLU A 106 -4.81 0.41 8.81
CA GLU A 106 -6.19 0.15 8.42
C GLU A 106 -6.64 0.98 7.22
N ILE A 107 -6.33 2.27 7.19
CA ILE A 107 -6.59 3.15 6.04
C ILE A 107 -5.87 2.62 4.80
N ILE A 108 -4.56 2.37 4.88
CA ILE A 108 -3.75 1.86 3.76
C ILE A 108 -4.35 0.56 3.21
N ALA A 109 -4.66 -0.38 4.11
CA ALA A 109 -5.19 -1.67 3.75
C ALA A 109 -6.57 -1.58 3.07
N ASN A 110 -7.43 -0.66 3.53
CA ASN A 110 -8.77 -0.50 2.95
C ASN A 110 -8.75 0.24 1.61
N VAL A 111 -7.89 1.25 1.44
CA VAL A 111 -7.67 1.87 0.13
C VAL A 111 -7.18 0.81 -0.87
N ALA A 112 -6.19 0.00 -0.48
CA ALA A 112 -5.71 -1.13 -1.28
C ALA A 112 -6.81 -2.16 -1.56
N ARG A 113 -7.73 -2.44 -0.62
CA ARG A 113 -8.84 -3.37 -0.82
C ARG A 113 -9.85 -2.87 -1.86
N TYR A 114 -10.19 -1.59 -1.79
CA TYR A 114 -11.33 -1.03 -2.51
C TYR A 114 -10.94 -0.31 -3.80
N HIS A 115 -9.68 -0.43 -4.25
CA HIS A 115 -9.24 0.07 -5.56
C HIS A 115 -10.01 -0.55 -6.74
N ARG A 116 -10.70 -1.68 -6.53
CA ARG A 116 -11.52 -2.34 -7.55
C ARG A 116 -12.72 -3.09 -6.97
N ARG A 117 -13.61 -3.49 -7.88
CA ARG A 117 -14.82 -4.29 -7.59
C ARG A 117 -15.83 -3.50 -6.76
N SER A 118 -16.07 -3.89 -5.51
CA SER A 118 -17.09 -3.26 -4.68
C SER A 118 -16.54 -2.03 -3.99
N THR A 119 -17.33 -0.97 -3.88
CA THR A 119 -17.08 0.12 -2.93
C THR A 119 -17.30 -0.34 -1.48
N PRO A 120 -16.80 0.39 -0.47
CA PRO A 120 -17.08 0.11 0.93
C PRO A 120 -18.58 0.09 1.23
N LYS A 121 -19.04 -0.86 2.04
CA LYS A 121 -20.45 -1.02 2.43
C LYS A 121 -20.53 -1.31 3.92
N LYS A 122 -21.62 -0.93 4.59
CA LYS A 122 -21.86 -1.21 6.03
C LYS A 122 -21.70 -2.68 6.41
N ARG A 123 -22.04 -3.59 5.48
CA ARG A 123 -21.87 -5.05 5.66
C ARG A 123 -20.42 -5.53 5.61
N HIS A 124 -19.47 -4.70 5.16
CA HIS A 124 -18.05 -5.03 5.17
C HIS A 124 -17.49 -4.68 6.55
N GLY A 125 -17.40 -5.69 7.42
CA GLY A 125 -16.92 -5.51 8.79
C GLY A 125 -15.50 -4.94 8.86
N GLU A 126 -14.70 -5.14 7.81
CA GLU A 126 -13.35 -4.58 7.71
C GLU A 126 -13.32 -3.05 7.55
N TYR A 127 -14.42 -2.44 7.10
CA TYR A 127 -14.53 -0.99 6.89
C TYR A 127 -15.39 -0.31 7.95
N TRP A 128 -16.51 -0.93 8.34
CA TRP A 128 -17.49 -0.33 9.25
C TRP A 128 -17.01 -0.21 10.72
N LYS A 129 -15.93 -0.90 11.10
CA LYS A 129 -15.39 -0.89 12.46
C LYS A 129 -14.25 0.13 12.67
N MET A 130 -13.92 0.94 11.67
CA MET A 130 -13.03 2.10 11.85
C MET A 130 -13.75 3.25 12.53
#